data_AF-A0A0S3U2D6-F1
#
_entry.id   AF-A0A0S3U2D6-F1
#
_cell.length_a   1.000
_cell.length_b   1.000
_cell.length_c   1.000
_cell.angle_alpha   90.00
_cell.angle_beta   90.00
_cell.angle_gamma   90.00
#
_symmetry.space_group_name_H-M   'P 1'
#
loop_
_entity.id
_entity.type
_entity.pdbx_description
1 polymer ?
#
loop_
_entity_poly.entity_id
_entity_poly.type
_entity_poly.pdbx_seq_one_letter_code
_entity_poly.pdbx_strand_id
1 'polypeptide(L)'
;MKRLLTLSLLGILLSPILPALSQPAQPNLRSYIGLSYRTLPQGFKDNGGWVVKGGRYRTDLVQRGNTRMVWFNKALPWKAGGAVPVRVVDVMELPTFPRSQALHFAFCRLNGVNDREILAIAEATDDDIRTKIVRAWRANTKTEKIEPISTEGVSCPHV
;
A
#
# COMPACT_ATOMS: atom_id res chain seq x y z
N MET A 1 -10.83 25.40 -78.09
CA MET A 1 -9.54 25.27 -77.37
C MET A 1 -9.56 26.12 -76.12
N LYS A 2 -9.75 25.53 -74.92
CA LYS A 2 -9.42 26.12 -73.61
C LYS A 2 -9.17 24.97 -72.64
N ARG A 3 -7.90 24.71 -72.31
CA ARG A 3 -7.47 23.74 -71.28
C ARG A 3 -7.53 24.45 -69.92
N LEU A 4 -8.26 23.90 -68.95
CA LEU A 4 -8.14 24.29 -67.54
C LEU A 4 -7.08 23.41 -66.88
N LEU A 5 -6.04 24.04 -66.32
CA LEU A 5 -5.06 23.42 -65.44
C LEU A 5 -5.66 23.33 -64.03
N THR A 6 -5.80 22.12 -63.50
CA THR A 6 -6.08 21.87 -62.08
C THR A 6 -4.77 21.86 -61.30
N LEU A 7 -4.62 22.82 -60.38
CA LEU A 7 -3.54 22.90 -59.39
C LEU A 7 -3.80 21.88 -58.27
N SER A 8 -2.90 20.92 -58.07
CA SER A 8 -2.91 20.02 -56.91
C SER A 8 -2.15 20.68 -55.76
N LEU A 9 -2.85 21.09 -54.69
CA LEU A 9 -2.22 21.49 -53.42
C LEU A 9 -1.78 20.24 -52.65
N LEU A 10 -0.46 20.05 -52.51
CA LEU A 10 0.10 19.16 -51.49
C LEU A 10 -0.05 19.83 -50.11
N GLY A 11 -0.97 19.33 -49.29
CA GLY A 11 -1.05 19.69 -47.87
C GLY A 11 0.00 18.96 -47.06
N ILE A 12 1.02 19.67 -46.57
CA ILE A 12 2.00 19.15 -45.62
C ILE A 12 1.36 19.18 -44.23
N LEU A 13 1.02 18.01 -43.68
CA LEU A 13 0.56 17.85 -42.31
C LEU A 13 1.76 18.02 -41.35
N LEU A 14 1.91 19.22 -40.77
CA LEU A 14 2.77 19.47 -39.63
C LEU A 14 2.11 18.90 -38.37
N SER A 15 2.51 17.69 -37.97
CA SER A 15 2.16 17.13 -36.66
C SER A 15 2.86 17.93 -35.56
N PRO A 16 2.14 18.57 -34.62
CA PRO A 16 2.77 19.22 -33.48
C PRO A 16 3.41 18.14 -32.59
N ILE A 17 4.74 18.17 -32.48
CA ILE A 17 5.48 17.38 -31.49
C ILE A 17 5.15 17.98 -30.12
N LEU A 18 4.16 17.42 -29.45
CA LEU A 18 3.89 17.76 -28.05
C LEU A 18 5.07 17.31 -27.21
N PRO A 19 5.67 18.19 -26.38
CA PRO A 19 6.70 17.76 -25.44
C PRO A 19 6.08 16.75 -24.48
N ALA A 20 6.71 15.58 -24.35
CA ALA A 20 6.30 14.58 -23.39
C ALA A 20 6.33 15.20 -21.98
N LEU A 21 5.17 15.35 -21.36
CA LEU A 21 5.06 15.77 -19.96
C LEU A 21 5.87 14.78 -19.13
N SER A 22 6.94 15.25 -18.50
CA SER A 22 7.73 14.47 -17.56
C SER A 22 6.81 14.04 -16.42
N GLN A 23 6.50 12.75 -16.33
CA GLN A 23 5.77 12.22 -15.18
C GLN A 23 6.60 12.51 -13.91
N PRO A 24 5.98 13.04 -12.85
CA PRO A 24 6.68 13.22 -11.59
C PRO A 24 7.26 11.87 -11.17
N ALA A 25 8.56 11.85 -10.86
CA ALA A 25 9.24 10.62 -10.45
C ALA A 25 8.49 10.01 -9.27
N GLN A 26 8.04 8.76 -9.43
CA GLN A 26 7.42 8.01 -8.34
C GLN A 26 8.41 7.96 -7.18
N PRO A 27 8.04 8.41 -5.97
CA PRO A 27 8.95 8.40 -4.84
C PRO A 27 9.37 6.95 -4.55
N ASN A 28 10.69 6.72 -4.46
CA ASN A 28 11.22 5.42 -4.07
C ASN A 28 10.71 5.08 -2.66
N LEU A 29 9.75 4.16 -2.55
CA LEU A 29 9.11 3.80 -1.28
C LEU A 29 10.09 3.33 -0.22
N ARG A 30 11.21 2.71 -0.63
CA ARG A 30 12.25 2.25 0.28
C ARG A 30 12.98 3.41 0.97
N SER A 31 12.88 4.64 0.45
CA SER A 31 13.48 5.84 1.09
C SER A 31 12.92 6.14 2.47
N TYR A 32 11.75 5.60 2.82
CA TYR A 32 11.16 5.75 4.15
C TYR A 32 11.74 4.77 5.16
N ILE A 33 12.43 3.70 4.75
CA ILE A 33 13.05 2.75 5.68
C ILE A 33 14.15 3.47 6.47
N GLY A 34 14.11 3.32 7.80
CA GLY A 34 15.00 4.01 8.73
C GLY A 34 14.44 5.33 9.28
N LEU A 35 13.38 5.88 8.65
CA LEU A 35 12.68 7.05 9.17
C LEU A 35 12.18 6.76 10.59
N SER A 36 12.46 7.68 11.51
CA SER A 36 11.98 7.61 12.89
C SER A 36 10.99 8.73 13.17
N TYR A 37 9.91 8.42 13.87
CA TYR A 37 8.86 9.40 14.17
C TYR A 37 8.05 9.01 15.41
N ARG A 38 7.39 10.01 16.01
CA ARG A 38 6.37 9.82 17.07
C ARG A 38 4.98 10.07 16.51
N THR A 39 4.86 11.19 15.81
CA THR A 39 3.71 11.60 15.01
C THR A 39 4.07 11.43 13.54
N LEU A 40 3.10 11.01 12.73
CA LEU A 40 3.31 10.83 11.30
C LEU A 40 3.85 12.14 10.66
N PRO A 41 4.87 12.08 9.78
CA PRO A 41 5.43 13.28 9.17
C PRO A 41 4.39 14.07 8.37
N GLN A 42 4.64 15.37 8.21
CA GLN A 42 3.78 16.23 7.41
C GLN A 42 3.63 15.71 5.97
N GLY A 43 2.40 15.82 5.44
CA GLY A 43 2.07 15.39 4.08
C GLY A 43 1.64 13.93 3.96
N PHE A 44 1.65 13.19 5.07
CA PHE A 44 1.03 11.87 5.13
C PHE A 44 -0.30 11.93 5.88
N LYS A 45 -1.23 11.08 5.45
CA LYS A 45 -2.49 10.80 6.14
C LYS A 45 -2.39 9.46 6.85
N ASP A 46 -2.82 9.44 8.11
CA ASP A 46 -3.03 8.22 8.89
C ASP A 46 -4.39 7.60 8.52
N ASN A 47 -4.38 6.36 8.05
CA ASN A 47 -5.55 5.56 7.72
C ASN A 47 -5.71 4.36 8.67
N GLY A 48 -5.08 4.41 9.84
CA GLY A 48 -5.14 3.38 10.87
C GLY A 48 -3.88 2.52 10.89
N GLY A 49 -3.99 1.33 11.49
CA GLY A 49 -2.85 0.46 11.72
C GLY A 49 -3.16 -0.56 12.80
N TRP A 50 -2.19 -1.41 13.13
CA TRP A 50 -2.34 -2.33 14.24
C TRP A 50 -1.03 -2.63 14.95
N VAL A 51 -1.14 -2.94 16.23
CA VAL A 51 -0.01 -3.48 17.00
C VAL A 51 0.18 -4.94 16.62
N VAL A 52 1.40 -5.29 16.24
CA VAL A 52 1.81 -6.67 15.95
C VAL A 52 2.10 -7.38 17.28
N LYS A 53 2.02 -8.73 17.30
CA LYS A 53 2.17 -9.54 18.51
C LYS A 53 3.39 -9.11 19.35
N GLY A 54 3.18 -8.94 20.66
CA GLY A 54 4.23 -8.58 21.61
C GLY A 54 4.53 -7.08 21.73
N GLY A 55 3.84 -6.20 21.00
CA GLY A 55 3.87 -4.74 21.24
C GLY A 55 5.16 -4.03 20.80
N ARG A 56 6.21 -4.76 20.43
CA ARG A 56 7.49 -4.19 19.95
C ARG A 56 7.43 -3.72 18.51
N TYR A 57 6.41 -4.16 17.77
CA TYR A 57 6.19 -3.77 16.40
C TYR A 57 4.74 -3.34 16.20
N ARG A 58 4.53 -2.46 15.22
CA ARG A 58 3.21 -2.08 14.74
C ARG A 58 3.29 -1.84 13.25
N THR A 59 2.14 -1.77 12.61
CA THR A 59 2.02 -1.32 11.23
C THR A 59 1.15 -0.08 11.19
N ASP A 60 1.51 0.86 10.34
CA ASP A 60 0.76 2.07 10.10
C ASP A 60 0.28 2.03 8.64
N LEU A 61 -1.02 2.18 8.41
CA LEU A 61 -1.62 2.36 7.09
C LEU A 61 -1.55 3.84 6.75
N VAL A 62 -0.66 4.19 5.83
CA VAL A 62 -0.36 5.60 5.54
C VAL A 62 -0.66 5.91 4.09
N GLN A 63 -1.02 7.16 3.82
CA GLN A 63 -1.27 7.63 2.47
C GLN A 63 -0.56 8.94 2.18
N ARG A 64 0.03 9.05 0.99
CA ARG A 64 0.61 10.29 0.47
C ARG A 64 0.17 10.47 -0.98
N GLY A 65 -0.59 11.53 -1.25
CA GLY A 65 -1.30 11.67 -2.53
C GLY A 65 -2.22 10.47 -2.77
N ASN A 66 -2.05 9.80 -3.91
CA ASN A 66 -2.83 8.61 -4.29
C ASN A 66 -2.19 7.29 -3.85
N THR A 67 -0.97 7.32 -3.31
CA THR A 67 -0.25 6.11 -2.92
C THR A 67 -0.62 5.73 -1.49
N ARG A 68 -1.18 4.53 -1.32
CA ARG A 68 -1.43 3.91 -0.01
C ARG A 68 -0.30 2.95 0.29
N MET A 69 0.18 2.94 1.53
CA MET A 69 1.31 2.12 1.96
C MET A 69 1.01 1.46 3.29
N VAL A 70 1.67 0.34 3.53
CA VAL A 70 1.83 -0.26 4.85
C VAL A 70 3.25 0.03 5.30
N TRP A 71 3.41 0.77 6.39
CA TRP A 71 4.69 0.96 7.04
C TRP A 71 4.80 -0.04 8.19
N PHE A 72 5.81 -0.90 8.14
CA PHE A 72 6.13 -1.80 9.24
C PHE A 72 7.13 -1.13 10.16
N ASN A 73 6.77 -1.00 11.42
CA ASN A 73 7.44 -0.14 12.38
C ASN A 73 7.93 -0.94 13.58
N LYS A 74 9.15 -0.65 14.02
CA LYS A 74 9.72 -1.12 15.28
C LYS A 74 9.63 -0.02 16.34
N ALA A 75 9.10 -0.34 17.50
CA ALA A 75 9.10 0.55 18.64
C ALA A 75 10.53 0.83 19.11
N LEU A 76 10.83 2.11 19.36
CA LEU A 76 12.10 2.56 19.91
C LEU A 76 12.01 2.67 21.44
N PRO A 77 13.14 2.63 22.17
CA PRO A 77 13.15 2.86 23.61
C PRO A 77 12.46 4.17 23.98
N TRP A 78 11.65 4.12 25.04
CA TRP A 78 10.81 5.24 25.44
C TRP A 78 10.55 5.21 26.93
N LYS A 79 10.61 6.41 27.55
CA LYS A 79 10.15 6.64 28.92
C LYS A 79 8.69 7.10 28.85
N ALA A 80 7.84 6.59 29.72
CA ALA A 80 6.39 6.80 29.69
C ALA A 80 5.97 8.26 29.47
N GLY A 81 4.89 8.47 28.70
CA GLY A 81 4.33 9.77 28.33
C GLY A 81 4.28 10.04 26.81
N GLY A 82 3.07 10.26 26.26
CA GLY A 82 2.85 10.54 24.84
C GLY A 82 2.91 9.34 23.89
N ALA A 83 3.05 9.60 22.59
CA ALA A 83 3.11 8.56 21.56
C ALA A 83 4.48 7.83 21.56
N VAL A 84 4.44 6.50 21.42
CA VAL A 84 5.62 5.64 21.31
C VAL A 84 6.40 6.00 20.05
N PRO A 85 7.70 6.36 20.16
CA PRO A 85 8.55 6.60 19.00
C PRO A 85 8.78 5.28 18.27
N VAL A 86 8.76 5.33 16.95
CA VAL A 86 8.97 4.16 16.09
C VAL A 86 10.00 4.45 15.01
N ARG A 87 10.55 3.39 14.42
CA ARG A 87 11.37 3.42 13.22
C ARG A 87 10.76 2.51 12.16
N VAL A 88 10.63 3.01 10.94
CA VAL A 88 10.20 2.23 9.78
C VAL A 88 11.28 1.20 9.46
N VAL A 89 10.92 -0.08 9.47
CA VAL A 89 11.82 -1.18 9.11
C VAL A 89 11.51 -1.78 7.75
N ASP A 90 10.26 -1.64 7.29
CA ASP A 90 9.89 -1.94 5.92
C ASP A 90 8.69 -1.11 5.43
N VAL A 91 8.57 -1.00 4.11
CA VAL A 91 7.44 -0.34 3.45
C VAL A 91 6.98 -1.19 2.28
N MET A 92 5.67 -1.34 2.18
CA MET A 92 5.00 -1.95 1.04
C MET A 92 3.95 -1.00 0.49
N GLU A 93 3.84 -0.90 -0.83
CA GLU A 93 2.68 -0.28 -1.47
C GLU A 93 1.47 -1.18 -1.30
N LEU A 94 0.37 -0.61 -0.83
CA LEU A 94 -0.89 -1.33 -0.75
C LEU A 94 -1.56 -1.27 -2.13
N PRO A 95 -1.75 -2.42 -2.82
CA PRO A 95 -2.36 -2.41 -4.14
C PRO A 95 -3.76 -1.81 -4.11
N THR A 96 -4.20 -1.27 -5.25
CA THR A 96 -5.60 -0.91 -5.44
C THR A 96 -6.45 -2.17 -5.53
N PHE A 97 -7.64 -2.13 -4.94
CA PHE A 97 -8.62 -3.21 -4.98
C PHE A 97 -10.02 -2.63 -5.15
N PRO A 98 -10.94 -3.35 -5.81
CA PRO A 98 -12.31 -2.88 -6.03
C PRO A 98 -13.09 -2.82 -4.71
N ARG A 99 -14.26 -2.16 -4.74
CA ARG A 99 -15.16 -2.09 -3.57
C ARG A 99 -15.72 -3.45 -3.14
N SER A 100 -15.70 -4.45 -4.01
CA SER A 100 -16.04 -5.83 -3.66
C SER A 100 -14.98 -6.51 -2.80
N GLN A 101 -13.87 -5.84 -2.50
CA GLN A 101 -12.79 -6.34 -1.66
C GLN A 101 -12.53 -5.40 -0.49
N ALA A 102 -12.05 -5.96 0.61
CA ALA A 102 -11.72 -5.22 1.82
C ALA A 102 -10.32 -5.61 2.32
N LEU A 103 -9.63 -4.65 2.93
CA LEU A 103 -8.39 -4.88 3.65
C LEU A 103 -8.69 -5.31 5.08
N HIS A 104 -8.12 -6.43 5.50
CA HIS A 104 -8.21 -6.98 6.85
C HIS A 104 -6.82 -7.06 7.49
N PHE A 105 -6.76 -6.83 8.79
CA PHE A 105 -5.54 -6.89 9.59
C PHE A 105 -5.87 -7.09 11.08
N ALA A 106 -4.84 -7.23 11.92
CA ALA A 106 -4.89 -7.42 13.37
C ALA A 106 -5.47 -8.76 13.88
N PHE A 107 -6.52 -9.29 13.27
CA PHE A 107 -7.27 -10.46 13.77
C PHE A 107 -7.33 -11.63 12.77
N CYS A 108 -6.59 -11.54 11.67
CA CYS A 108 -6.47 -12.66 10.74
C CYS A 108 -5.89 -13.89 11.43
N ARG A 109 -6.19 -15.05 10.86
CA ARG A 109 -5.81 -16.37 11.33
C ARG A 109 -5.04 -17.09 10.23
N LEU A 110 -4.13 -17.95 10.64
CA LEU A 110 -3.50 -18.95 9.77
C LEU A 110 -3.79 -20.33 10.33
N ASN A 111 -4.43 -21.19 9.52
CA ASN A 111 -4.85 -22.53 9.91
C ASN A 111 -5.67 -22.54 11.21
N GLY A 112 -6.59 -21.58 11.34
CA GLY A 112 -7.48 -21.42 12.50
C GLY A 112 -6.85 -20.72 13.71
N VAL A 113 -5.55 -20.44 13.71
CA VAL A 113 -4.85 -19.80 14.83
C VAL A 113 -4.71 -18.30 14.58
N ASN A 114 -5.10 -17.48 15.56
CA ASN A 114 -4.93 -16.02 15.49
C ASN A 114 -3.48 -15.63 15.25
N ASP A 115 -3.26 -14.81 14.23
CA ASP A 115 -1.94 -14.38 13.79
C ASP A 115 -1.94 -12.87 13.47
N ARG A 116 -1.50 -12.10 14.46
CA ARG A 116 -1.45 -10.62 14.38
C ARG A 116 -0.37 -10.10 13.44
N GLU A 117 0.44 -10.97 12.84
CA GLU A 117 1.42 -10.59 11.82
C GLU A 117 0.81 -10.56 10.42
N ILE A 118 -0.41 -11.08 10.24
CA ILE A 118 -1.04 -11.19 8.92
C ILE A 118 -1.91 -9.97 8.60
N LEU A 119 -1.77 -9.48 7.38
CA LEU A 119 -2.75 -8.64 6.70
C LEU A 119 -3.18 -9.32 5.39
N ALA A 120 -4.41 -9.08 4.99
CA ALA A 120 -4.97 -9.70 3.80
C ALA A 120 -5.98 -8.80 3.10
N ILE A 121 -6.12 -8.96 1.79
CA ILE A 121 -7.27 -8.46 1.04
C ILE A 121 -8.19 -9.66 0.81
N ALA A 122 -9.46 -9.52 1.17
CA ALA A 122 -10.48 -10.54 1.01
C ALA A 122 -11.67 -9.99 0.22
N GLU A 123 -12.46 -10.88 -0.37
CA GLU A 123 -13.77 -10.51 -0.89
C GLU A 123 -14.68 -10.02 0.26
N ALA A 124 -15.35 -8.90 0.03
CA ALA A 124 -16.33 -8.32 0.95
C ALA A 124 -17.65 -9.08 0.80
N THR A 125 -17.84 -10.09 1.65
CA THR A 125 -19.11 -10.83 1.77
C THR A 125 -19.95 -10.27 2.93
N ASP A 126 -21.00 -10.97 3.37
CA ASP A 126 -21.69 -10.66 4.64
C ASP A 126 -21.31 -11.65 5.76
N ASP A 127 -20.38 -12.57 5.49
CA ASP A 127 -19.93 -13.59 6.45
C ASP A 127 -19.08 -13.00 7.60
N ASP A 128 -19.31 -13.47 8.83
CA ASP A 128 -18.52 -13.08 10.02
C ASP A 128 -17.02 -13.39 9.89
N ILE A 129 -16.66 -14.36 9.05
CA ILE A 129 -15.27 -14.74 8.78
C ILE A 129 -15.05 -14.76 7.28
N ARG A 130 -14.16 -13.89 6.79
CA ARG A 130 -13.71 -13.87 5.41
C ARG A 130 -12.73 -15.00 5.16
N THR A 131 -13.10 -15.95 4.31
CA THR A 131 -12.25 -17.07 3.89
C THR A 131 -11.80 -16.95 2.43
N LYS A 132 -12.49 -16.12 1.62
CA LYS A 132 -12.12 -15.82 0.24
C LYS A 132 -11.01 -14.78 0.20
N ILE A 133 -9.80 -15.20 0.55
CA ILE A 133 -8.61 -14.35 0.58
C ILE A 133 -8.00 -14.22 -0.82
N VAL A 134 -7.85 -12.98 -1.28
CA VAL A 134 -7.33 -12.62 -2.61
C VAL A 134 -5.81 -12.45 -2.56
N ARG A 135 -5.31 -11.79 -1.51
CA ARG A 135 -3.88 -11.57 -1.27
C ARG A 135 -3.60 -11.58 0.22
N ALA A 136 -2.44 -12.08 0.62
CA ALA A 136 -2.00 -12.07 2.01
C ALA A 136 -0.53 -11.72 2.12
N TRP A 137 -0.19 -11.01 3.19
CA TRP A 137 1.18 -10.67 3.55
C TRP A 137 1.40 -10.87 5.04
N ARG A 138 2.66 -11.05 5.40
CA ARG A 138 3.12 -11.17 6.77
C ARG A 138 4.09 -10.04 7.12
N ALA A 139 3.79 -9.31 8.18
CA ALA A 139 4.72 -8.43 8.87
C ALA A 139 5.64 -9.29 9.75
N ASN A 140 6.67 -9.87 9.13
CA ASN A 140 7.56 -10.84 9.74
C ASN A 140 8.51 -10.15 10.73
N THR A 141 8.26 -10.35 12.02
CA THR A 141 9.03 -9.73 13.11
C THR A 141 10.48 -10.24 13.21
N LYS A 142 10.80 -11.38 12.59
CA LYS A 142 12.15 -11.94 12.57
C LYS A 142 13.02 -11.31 11.47
N THR A 143 12.45 -11.13 10.28
CA THR A 143 13.16 -10.54 9.13
C THR A 143 13.01 -9.03 9.05
N GLU A 144 12.08 -8.46 9.82
CA GLU A 144 11.67 -7.06 9.76
C GLU A 144 11.19 -6.66 8.36
N LYS A 145 10.49 -7.59 7.68
CA LYS A 145 9.95 -7.41 6.33
C LYS A 145 8.44 -7.64 6.25
N ILE A 146 7.82 -6.99 5.26
CA ILE A 146 6.48 -7.33 4.81
C ILE A 146 6.63 -8.28 3.62
N GLU A 147 6.28 -9.54 3.82
CA GLU A 147 6.52 -10.62 2.85
C GLU A 147 5.19 -11.17 2.34
N PRO A 148 5.03 -11.42 1.03
CA PRO A 148 3.85 -12.13 0.54
C PRO A 148 3.82 -13.55 1.11
N ILE A 149 2.63 -14.04 1.44
CA ILE A 149 2.40 -15.41 1.88
C ILE A 149 1.31 -16.06 1.03
N SER A 150 1.22 -17.40 1.09
CA SER A 150 0.07 -18.12 0.54
C SER A 150 -1.22 -17.64 1.21
N THR A 151 -2.31 -17.60 0.44
CA THR A 151 -3.65 -17.35 0.97
C THR A 151 -4.28 -18.59 1.60
N GLU A 152 -3.70 -19.77 1.36
CA GLU A 152 -4.16 -21.03 1.92
C GLU A 152 -4.15 -21.00 3.45
N GLY A 153 -5.27 -21.42 4.05
CA GLY A 153 -5.43 -21.43 5.50
C GLY A 153 -5.60 -20.04 6.14
N VAL A 154 -5.52 -18.96 5.36
CA VAL A 154 -5.76 -17.60 5.86
C VAL A 154 -7.27 -17.35 5.95
N SER A 155 -7.70 -16.81 7.09
CA SER A 155 -9.07 -16.32 7.27
C SER A 155 -9.06 -15.08 8.15
N CYS A 156 -9.96 -14.13 7.91
CA CYS A 156 -10.00 -12.88 8.67
C CYS A 156 -11.42 -12.61 9.16
N PRO A 157 -11.64 -12.47 10.48
CA PRO A 157 -12.91 -12.03 11.01
C PRO A 157 -13.33 -10.68 10.42
N HIS A 158 -14.63 -10.48 10.25
CA HIS A 158 -15.20 -9.15 10.11
C HIS A 158 -15.04 -8.44 11.46
N VAL A 159 -14.46 -7.24 11.43
CA VAL A 159 -14.19 -6.40 12.62
C VAL A 159 -14.70 -5.01 12.40
#